data_AF-A0A453AF77-F1
#
_entry.id   AF-A0A453AF77-F1
#
_cell.length_a   1.000
_cell.length_b   1.000
_cell.length_c   1.000
_cell.angle_alpha   90.00
_cell.angle_beta   90.00
_cell.angle_gamma   90.00
#
_symmetry.space_group_name_H-M   'P 1'
#
loop_
_entity.id
_entity.type
_entity.pdbx_description
1 polymer ?
#
loop_
_entity_poly.entity_id
_entity_poly.type
_entity_poly.pdbx_seq_one_letter_code
_entity_poly.pdbx_strand_id
1 'polypeptide(L)'
;MISAFSISMTLKQHPVIWSAANLPHDAYQILSVPPPIGGVLVVCANSIHYHSQSTSCSLALNNFSSQPDGSPEIPKINFHVELDAAKATWLSNDIVMFSTKTGEMLLLTVVYDGRTVRRLDLMKSKASVISSGATTIGSSFFFLGSRLGDSLLVQYSCGVATSALPDLIDE
;
A
#
# COMPACT_ATOMS: atom_id res chain seq x y z
N MET A 1 -1.54 18.37 -0.09
CA MET A 1 -0.50 18.46 0.95
C MET A 1 -0.89 17.54 2.10
N ILE A 2 0.06 16.81 2.67
CA ILE A 2 -0.12 16.06 3.93
C ILE A 2 0.71 16.72 5.03
N SER A 3 0.18 16.71 6.25
CA SER A 3 0.85 17.23 7.44
C SER A 3 0.68 16.25 8.58
N ALA A 4 1.78 15.93 9.24
CA ALA A 4 1.76 15.11 10.44
C ALA A 4 1.85 16.02 11.67
N PHE A 5 0.94 15.79 12.62
CA PHE A 5 0.85 16.52 13.88
C PHE A 5 1.22 15.61 15.03
N SER A 6 2.03 16.11 15.97
CA SER A 6 2.25 15.43 17.26
C SER A 6 1.31 16.04 18.28
N ILE A 7 0.38 15.23 18.81
CA ILE A 7 -0.66 15.72 19.73
C ILE A 7 -0.26 15.35 21.16
N SER A 8 0.09 16.37 21.96
CA SER A 8 0.31 16.20 23.40
C SER A 8 -0.96 16.58 24.16
N MET A 9 -1.63 15.59 24.76
CA MET A 9 -2.84 15.81 25.54
C MET A 9 -2.55 16.57 26.85
N THR A 10 -1.37 16.39 27.44
CA THR A 10 -0.96 17.04 28.69
C THR A 10 -0.68 18.53 28.48
N LEU A 11 0.11 18.86 27.45
CA LEU A 11 0.48 20.24 27.13
C LEU A 11 -0.60 20.96 26.32
N LYS A 12 -1.61 20.24 25.81
CA LYS A 12 -2.64 20.74 24.88
C LYS A 12 -2.04 21.43 23.65
N GLN A 13 -0.90 20.92 23.18
CA GLN A 13 -0.16 21.43 22.02
C GLN A 13 -0.21 20.41 20.88
N HIS A 14 -0.21 20.92 19.65
CA HIS A 14 -0.24 20.10 18.43
C HIS A 14 0.73 20.65 17.36
N PRO A 15 2.06 20.62 17.60
CA PRO A 15 3.02 21.03 16.58
C PRO A 15 2.97 20.13 15.34
N VAL A 16 3.19 20.74 14.18
CA VAL A 16 3.45 20.03 12.92
C VAL A 16 4.88 19.49 12.96
N ILE A 17 5.04 18.17 12.83
CA ILE A 17 6.35 17.51 12.88
C ILE A 17 7.00 17.39 11.50
N TRP A 18 6.19 17.21 10.46
CA TRP A 18 6.63 17.23 9.07
C TRP A 18 5.43 17.43 8.15
N SER A 19 5.68 17.81 6.90
CA SER A 19 4.67 17.94 5.86
C SER A 19 5.26 17.60 4.51
N ALA A 20 4.43 17.06 3.61
CA ALA A 20 4.78 16.85 2.21
C ALA A 20 3.78 17.59 1.31
N ALA A 21 4.31 18.42 0.43
CA ALA A 21 3.56 19.17 -0.57
C ALA A 21 3.42 18.36 -1.87
N ASN A 22 2.73 18.94 -2.88
CA ASN A 22 2.67 18.41 -4.24
C ASN A 22 2.12 16.97 -4.38
N LEU A 23 1.19 16.60 -3.49
CA LEU A 23 0.41 15.38 -3.69
C LEU A 23 -0.54 15.52 -4.88
N PRO A 24 -0.80 14.42 -5.61
CA PRO A 24 -1.78 14.43 -6.68
C PRO A 24 -3.17 14.86 -6.22
N HIS A 25 -3.93 15.44 -7.14
CA HIS A 25 -5.29 15.92 -6.91
C HIS A 25 -6.30 14.78 -6.68
N ASP A 26 -5.98 13.57 -7.14
CA ASP A 26 -6.81 12.36 -7.03
C ASP A 26 -6.52 11.53 -5.76
N ALA A 27 -5.78 12.09 -4.81
CA ALA A 27 -5.54 11.49 -3.49
C ALA A 27 -6.83 11.47 -2.66
N TYR A 28 -7.25 10.29 -2.20
CA TYR A 28 -8.53 10.14 -1.47
C TYR A 28 -8.42 9.36 -0.15
N GLN A 29 -7.35 8.57 0.04
CA GLN A 29 -7.18 7.75 1.24
C GLN A 29 -5.73 7.73 1.71
N ILE A 30 -5.56 7.57 3.02
CA ILE A 30 -4.27 7.46 3.69
C ILE A 30 -4.26 6.17 4.52
N LEU A 31 -3.16 5.42 4.45
CA LEU A 31 -2.93 4.19 5.21
C LEU A 31 -1.65 4.33 6.03
N SER A 32 -1.72 4.09 7.33
CA SER A 32 -0.53 4.03 8.17
C SER A 32 0.25 2.75 7.85
N VAL A 33 1.53 2.89 7.57
CA VAL A 33 2.41 1.75 7.35
C VAL A 33 2.78 1.13 8.70
N PRO A 34 2.58 -0.19 8.91
CA PRO A 34 2.84 -0.83 10.19
C PRO A 34 4.32 -0.75 10.61
N PRO A 35 4.60 -0.86 11.92
CA PRO A 35 5.94 -1.13 12.41
C PRO A 35 6.48 -2.44 11.79
N PRO A 36 7.79 -2.53 11.48
CA PRO A 36 8.86 -1.60 11.81
C PRO A 36 9.14 -0.51 10.76
N ILE A 37 8.46 -0.53 9.60
CA ILE A 37 8.76 0.37 8.49
C ILE A 37 8.32 1.80 8.81
N GLY A 38 7.08 1.94 9.29
CA GLY A 38 6.48 3.24 9.59
C GLY A 38 6.27 4.11 8.36
N GLY A 39 5.82 5.35 8.58
CA GLY A 39 5.42 6.26 7.51
C GLY A 39 3.98 6.05 7.07
N VAL A 40 3.66 6.54 5.87
CA VAL A 40 2.29 6.64 5.40
C VAL A 40 2.20 6.36 3.90
N LEU A 41 1.19 5.59 3.49
CA LEU A 41 0.81 5.41 2.10
C LEU A 41 -0.39 6.31 1.79
N VAL A 42 -0.21 7.20 0.83
CA VAL A 42 -1.26 8.00 0.21
C VAL A 42 -1.74 7.26 -1.03
N VAL A 43 -3.01 6.89 -1.02
CA VAL A 43 -3.68 6.18 -2.10
C VAL A 43 -4.43 7.20 -2.94
N CYS A 44 -4.07 7.25 -4.22
CA CYS A 44 -4.77 8.02 -5.24
C CYS A 44 -5.48 7.08 -6.21
N ALA A 45 -6.31 7.62 -7.10
CA ALA A 45 -6.96 6.80 -8.14
C ALA A 45 -5.94 6.19 -9.11
N ASN A 46 -4.94 6.97 -9.52
CA ASN A 46 -4.00 6.61 -10.59
C ASN A 46 -2.56 6.40 -10.11
N SER A 47 -2.28 6.59 -8.82
CA SER A 47 -0.94 6.47 -8.25
C SER A 47 -0.97 6.12 -6.75
N ILE A 48 0.14 5.60 -6.24
CA ILE A 48 0.35 5.34 -4.81
C ILE A 48 1.63 6.05 -4.39
N HIS A 49 1.59 6.76 -3.26
CA HIS A 49 2.74 7.51 -2.76
C HIS A 49 3.03 7.12 -1.32
N TYR A 50 4.23 6.63 -1.06
CA TYR A 50 4.74 6.47 0.28
C TYR A 50 5.47 7.74 0.71
N HIS A 51 5.17 8.19 1.92
CA HIS A 51 5.85 9.31 2.57
C HIS A 51 6.25 8.95 4.00
N SER A 52 7.43 9.39 4.36
CA SER A 52 7.93 9.41 5.74
C SER A 52 8.62 10.74 6.00
N GLN A 53 9.15 10.94 7.21
CA GLN A 53 9.88 12.16 7.53
C GLN A 53 11.18 12.30 6.73
N SER A 54 11.78 11.19 6.28
CA SER A 54 13.09 11.17 5.61
C SER A 54 13.03 10.77 4.14
N THR A 55 12.09 9.90 3.75
CA THR A 55 12.00 9.39 2.39
C THR A 55 10.59 9.46 1.83
N SER A 56 10.51 9.62 0.51
CA SER A 56 9.28 9.51 -0.26
C SER A 56 9.53 8.65 -1.49
N CYS A 57 8.57 7.80 -1.84
CA CYS A 57 8.59 7.06 -3.10
C CYS A 57 7.17 6.94 -3.64
N SER A 58 7.05 6.73 -4.94
CA SER A 58 5.76 6.74 -5.61
C SER A 58 5.71 5.66 -6.67
N LEU A 59 4.49 5.26 -7.05
CA LEU A 59 4.21 4.26 -8.06
C LEU A 59 3.04 4.71 -8.91
N ALA A 60 3.24 4.78 -10.23
CA ALA A 60 2.20 5.13 -11.18
C ALA A 60 1.46 3.86 -11.63
N LEU A 61 0.12 3.90 -11.58
CA LEU A 61 -0.75 2.74 -11.84
C LEU A 61 -1.26 2.69 -13.29
N ASN A 62 -1.28 3.83 -13.96
CA ASN A 62 -1.72 3.97 -15.34
C ASN A 62 -1.17 5.26 -15.97
N ASN A 63 -1.53 5.51 -17.23
CA ASN A 63 -1.04 6.68 -17.98
C ASN A 63 -1.70 8.01 -17.56
N PHE A 64 -2.73 7.96 -16.72
CA PHE A 64 -3.41 9.14 -16.16
C PHE A 64 -2.80 9.59 -14.83
N SER A 65 -1.71 8.96 -14.38
CA SER A 65 -0.99 9.40 -13.19
C SER A 65 -0.45 10.81 -13.41
N SER A 66 -1.15 11.82 -12.86
CA SER A 66 -0.70 13.20 -12.94
C SER A 66 0.51 13.38 -12.05
N GLN A 67 1.58 13.94 -12.59
CA GLN A 67 2.73 14.38 -11.83
C GLN A 67 2.80 15.90 -11.78
N PRO A 68 3.23 16.49 -10.65
CA PRO A 68 3.56 17.90 -10.62
C PRO A 68 4.71 18.18 -11.61
N ASP A 69 4.60 19.26 -12.38
CA ASP A 69 5.66 19.65 -13.32
C ASP A 69 7.02 19.73 -12.61
N GLY A 70 8.02 19.01 -13.14
CA GLY A 70 9.38 18.97 -12.61
C GLY A 70 9.67 17.88 -11.57
N SER A 71 8.71 17.00 -11.23
CA SER A 71 8.98 15.84 -10.39
C SER A 71 9.80 14.76 -11.12
N PRO A 72 10.64 13.98 -10.42
CA PRO A 72 11.33 12.84 -11.01
C PRO A 72 10.34 11.81 -11.59
N GLU A 73 10.74 11.13 -12.65
CA GLU A 73 9.90 10.12 -13.30
C GLU A 73 9.53 9.00 -12.31
N ILE A 74 8.24 8.76 -12.13
CA ILE A 74 7.76 7.71 -11.24
C ILE A 74 7.82 6.36 -11.96
N PRO A 75 8.30 5.29 -11.29
CA PRO A 75 8.16 3.93 -11.77
C PRO A 75 6.71 3.61 -12.18
N LYS A 76 6.54 3.06 -13.37
CA LYS A 76 5.24 2.62 -13.88
C LYS A 76 5.11 1.11 -13.77
N ILE A 77 3.92 0.65 -13.41
CA ILE A 77 3.61 -0.77 -13.44
C ILE A 77 3.38 -1.26 -14.89
N ASN A 78 3.56 -2.56 -15.11
CA ASN A 78 3.44 -3.18 -16.43
C ASN A 78 1.99 -3.46 -16.87
N PHE A 79 1.00 -3.09 -16.05
CA PHE A 79 -0.42 -3.30 -16.33
C PHE A 79 -1.22 -2.07 -15.92
N HIS A 80 -2.41 -1.87 -16.49
CA HIS A 80 -3.25 -0.75 -16.11
C HIS A 80 -4.23 -1.15 -15.00
N VAL A 81 -4.31 -0.32 -13.97
CA VAL A 81 -5.33 -0.45 -12.92
C VAL A 81 -5.68 0.93 -12.35
N GLU A 82 -6.87 1.02 -11.77
CA GLU A 82 -7.35 2.19 -11.05
C GLU A 82 -7.71 1.76 -9.63
N LEU A 83 -7.32 2.57 -8.64
CA LEU A 83 -7.64 2.36 -7.24
C LEU A 83 -8.75 3.28 -6.75
N ASP A 84 -9.56 3.85 -7.63
CA ASP A 84 -10.72 4.62 -7.21
C ASP A 84 -11.70 3.75 -6.43
N ALA A 85 -12.07 4.23 -5.24
CA ALA A 85 -12.92 3.54 -4.27
C ALA A 85 -12.41 2.17 -3.77
N ALA A 86 -11.14 1.81 -4.01
CA ALA A 86 -10.56 0.56 -3.54
C ALA A 86 -10.62 0.42 -2.01
N LYS A 87 -10.61 -0.82 -1.52
CA LYS A 87 -10.50 -1.15 -0.10
C LYS A 87 -9.16 -1.80 0.16
N ALA A 88 -8.52 -1.42 1.26
CA ALA A 88 -7.17 -1.85 1.58
C ALA A 88 -7.09 -2.45 2.98
N THR A 89 -6.27 -3.48 3.14
CA THR A 89 -5.93 -4.03 4.46
C THR A 89 -4.51 -4.60 4.45
N TRP A 90 -3.81 -4.52 5.58
CA TRP A 90 -2.44 -5.00 5.72
C TRP A 90 -2.44 -6.49 6.00
N LEU A 91 -1.84 -7.28 5.10
CA LEU A 91 -1.65 -8.72 5.29
C LEU A 91 -0.38 -9.04 6.10
N SER A 92 0.61 -8.15 6.01
CA SER A 92 1.88 -8.19 6.72
C SER A 92 2.32 -6.74 6.99
N ASN A 93 3.48 -6.53 7.60
CA ASN A 93 4.04 -5.19 7.83
C ASN A 93 4.44 -4.49 6.53
N ASP A 94 4.76 -5.26 5.49
CA ASP A 94 5.29 -4.84 4.19
C ASP A 94 4.31 -5.09 3.03
N ILE A 95 3.27 -5.91 3.23
CA ILE A 95 2.30 -6.28 2.20
C ILE A 95 0.92 -5.72 2.53
N VAL A 96 0.40 -4.87 1.66
CA VAL A 96 -0.98 -4.39 1.70
C VAL A 96 -1.76 -4.98 0.51
N MET A 97 -2.94 -5.50 0.81
CA MET A 97 -3.87 -5.97 -0.20
C MET A 97 -4.87 -4.88 -0.51
N PHE A 98 -5.06 -4.62 -1.81
CA PHE A 98 -6.15 -3.80 -2.33
C PHE A 98 -7.20 -4.69 -2.99
N SER A 99 -8.46 -4.36 -2.78
CA SER A 99 -9.59 -4.84 -3.56
C SER A 99 -10.17 -3.65 -4.32
N THR A 100 -10.11 -3.72 -5.65
CA THR A 100 -10.55 -2.64 -6.53
C THR A 100 -12.08 -2.59 -6.63
N LYS A 101 -12.62 -1.53 -7.25
CA LYS A 101 -14.06 -1.41 -7.56
C LYS A 101 -14.60 -2.57 -8.41
N THR A 102 -13.74 -3.23 -9.20
CA THR A 102 -14.09 -4.38 -10.04
C THR A 102 -13.99 -5.71 -9.30
N GLY A 103 -13.53 -5.73 -8.05
CA GLY A 103 -13.29 -6.95 -7.28
C GLY A 103 -11.94 -7.62 -7.58
N GLU A 104 -11.09 -7.02 -8.43
CA GLU A 104 -9.71 -7.50 -8.59
C GLU A 104 -8.92 -7.30 -7.28
N MET A 105 -8.16 -8.31 -6.87
CA MET A 105 -7.24 -8.18 -5.75
C MET A 105 -5.82 -7.88 -6.25
N LEU A 106 -5.21 -6.87 -5.64
CA LEU A 106 -3.84 -6.45 -5.91
C LEU A 106 -3.04 -6.54 -4.61
N LEU A 107 -1.77 -6.88 -4.72
CA LEU A 107 -0.83 -6.92 -3.61
C LEU A 107 0.25 -5.88 -3.86
N LEU A 108 0.35 -4.91 -2.97
CA LEU A 108 1.42 -3.93 -2.95
C LEU A 108 2.45 -4.35 -1.90
N THR A 109 3.68 -4.54 -2.33
CA THR A 109 4.83 -4.80 -1.47
C THR A 109 5.60 -3.50 -1.29
N VAL A 110 5.78 -3.09 -0.04
CA VAL A 110 6.64 -1.99 0.36
C VAL A 110 8.06 -2.52 0.53
N VAL A 111 8.88 -2.34 -0.50
CA VAL A 111 10.26 -2.87 -0.50
C VAL A 111 11.13 -1.97 0.38
N TYR A 112 11.49 -2.47 1.56
CA TYR A 112 12.33 -1.77 2.53
C TYR A 112 13.61 -2.57 2.82
N ASP A 113 14.72 -1.87 3.07
CA ASP A 113 16.05 -2.47 3.30
C ASP A 113 16.45 -2.54 4.79
N GLY A 114 15.47 -2.38 5.69
CA GLY A 114 15.70 -2.22 7.13
C GLY A 114 15.80 -0.78 7.61
N ARG A 115 16.10 0.19 6.75
CA ARG A 115 16.21 1.62 7.12
C ARG A 115 15.27 2.51 6.33
N THR A 116 15.19 2.29 5.03
CA THR A 116 14.41 3.13 4.13
C THR A 116 13.60 2.30 3.15
N VAL A 117 12.43 2.82 2.80
CA VAL A 117 11.63 2.27 1.70
C VAL A 117 12.31 2.67 0.39
N ARG A 118 12.62 1.68 -0.44
CA ARG A 118 13.31 1.84 -1.71
C ARG A 118 12.34 2.04 -2.86
N ARG A 119 11.28 1.23 -2.90
CA ARG A 119 10.26 1.27 -3.94
C ARG A 119 8.98 0.58 -3.49
N LEU A 120 7.97 0.71 -4.32
CA LEU A 120 6.68 0.05 -4.18
C LEU A 120 6.50 -0.88 -5.38
N ASP A 121 6.21 -2.15 -5.12
CA ASP A 121 5.99 -3.14 -6.16
C ASP A 121 4.54 -3.62 -6.09
N LEU A 122 3.77 -3.47 -7.17
CA LEU A 122 2.37 -3.87 -7.23
C LEU A 122 2.20 -5.09 -8.14
N MET A 123 1.50 -6.11 -7.63
CA MET A 123 1.23 -7.35 -8.33
C MET A 123 -0.27 -7.60 -8.40
N LYS A 124 -0.74 -8.13 -9.53
CA LYS A 124 -2.09 -8.69 -9.62
C LYS A 124 -2.12 -10.05 -8.95
N SER A 125 -3.11 -10.29 -8.10
CA SER A 125 -3.40 -11.60 -7.53
C SER A 125 -4.57 -12.22 -8.31
N LYS A 126 -5.64 -12.60 -7.62
CA LYS A 126 -6.88 -13.14 -8.20
C LYS A 126 -8.03 -12.13 -8.10
N ALA A 127 -9.06 -12.30 -8.91
CA ALA A 127 -10.32 -11.60 -8.67
C ALA A 127 -11.09 -12.26 -7.52
N SER A 128 -11.89 -11.46 -6.83
CA SER A 128 -12.79 -11.89 -5.76
C SER A 128 -14.11 -11.13 -5.89
N VAL A 129 -14.86 -11.02 -4.79
CA VAL A 129 -16.09 -10.24 -4.72
C VAL A 129 -15.80 -8.75 -4.70
N ILE A 130 -16.74 -7.95 -5.21
CA ILE A 130 -16.69 -6.49 -5.08
C ILE A 130 -16.80 -6.16 -3.59
N SER A 131 -15.69 -5.69 -3.00
CA SER A 131 -15.62 -5.46 -1.56
C SER A 131 -16.14 -4.08 -1.19
N SER A 132 -16.92 -4.04 -0.12
CA SER A 132 -17.34 -2.83 0.57
C SER A 132 -16.46 -2.52 1.79
N GLY A 133 -15.78 -3.53 2.33
CA GLY A 133 -14.77 -3.41 3.37
C GLY A 133 -13.82 -4.62 3.35
N ALA A 134 -12.61 -4.42 3.84
CA ALA A 134 -11.59 -5.46 3.96
C ALA A 134 -10.91 -5.36 5.32
N THR A 135 -10.69 -6.48 6.00
CA THR A 135 -9.92 -6.53 7.25
C THR A 135 -9.14 -7.83 7.38
N THR A 136 -7.90 -7.75 7.82
CA THR A 136 -7.12 -8.91 8.22
C THR A 136 -7.62 -9.48 9.55
N ILE A 137 -7.59 -10.79 9.68
CA ILE A 137 -7.99 -11.56 10.87
C ILE A 137 -6.86 -12.52 11.22
N GLY A 138 -6.21 -12.28 12.35
CA GLY A 138 -5.04 -13.06 12.76
C GLY A 138 -3.89 -12.90 11.76
N SER A 139 -3.15 -13.99 11.52
CA SER A 139 -1.92 -13.99 10.70
C SER A 139 -2.08 -14.63 9.32
N SER A 140 -3.24 -15.20 9.01
CA SER A 140 -3.44 -16.03 7.81
C SER A 140 -4.81 -15.89 7.16
N PHE A 141 -5.67 -15.01 7.68
CA PHE A 141 -6.99 -14.78 7.09
C PHE A 141 -7.23 -13.30 6.85
N PHE A 142 -8.00 -13.01 5.83
CA PHE A 142 -8.65 -11.71 5.69
C PHE A 142 -10.11 -11.90 5.31
N PHE A 143 -10.94 -10.96 5.76
CA PHE A 143 -12.35 -10.92 5.48
C PHE A 143 -12.65 -9.81 4.48
N LEU A 144 -13.38 -10.16 3.42
CA LEU A 144 -13.94 -9.24 2.45
C LEU A 144 -15.45 -9.15 2.68
N GLY A 145 -15.90 -8.03 3.21
CA GLY A 145 -17.31 -7.73 3.32
C GLY A 145 -17.84 -7.22 1.98
N SER A 146 -18.91 -7.80 1.45
CA SER A 146 -19.58 -7.31 0.24
C SER A 146 -21.03 -6.91 0.52
N ARG A 147 -21.49 -5.83 -0.11
CA ARG A 147 -22.91 -5.44 -0.16
C ARG A 147 -23.64 -5.97 -1.39
N LEU A 148 -22.90 -6.37 -2.43
CA LEU A 148 -23.44 -6.74 -3.75
C LEU A 148 -23.35 -8.25 -4.02
N GLY A 149 -22.70 -9.00 -3.14
CA GLY A 149 -22.59 -10.45 -3.21
C GLY A 149 -22.24 -11.02 -1.83
N ASP A 150 -21.81 -12.28 -1.82
CA ASP A 150 -21.45 -12.96 -0.58
C ASP A 150 -20.16 -12.38 0.01
N SER A 151 -20.14 -12.27 1.34
CA SER A 151 -18.91 -11.91 2.05
C SER A 151 -18.02 -13.13 2.18
N LEU A 152 -16.71 -12.95 2.01
CA LEU A 152 -15.74 -14.04 1.96
C LEU A 152 -14.72 -13.93 3.10
N LEU A 153 -14.47 -15.06 3.76
CA LEU A 153 -13.28 -15.25 4.59
C LEU A 153 -12.26 -16.02 3.76
N VAL A 154 -11.11 -15.41 3.51
CA VAL A 154 -10.07 -15.96 2.65
C VAL A 154 -8.85 -16.27 3.47
N GLN A 155 -8.36 -17.50 3.38
CA GLN A 155 -7.06 -17.88 3.92
C GLN A 155 -5.96 -17.54 2.92
N TYR A 156 -4.86 -16.95 3.38
CA TYR A 156 -3.67 -16.68 2.59
C TYR A 156 -2.42 -17.26 3.25
N SER A 157 -1.44 -17.59 2.42
CA SER A 157 -0.10 -17.99 2.85
C SER A 157 0.90 -16.98 2.31
N CYS A 158 1.57 -16.27 3.21
CA CYS A 158 2.69 -15.41 2.83
C CYS A 158 3.92 -16.29 2.60
N GLY A 159 4.31 -16.49 1.35
CA GLY A 159 5.56 -17.17 1.04
C GLY A 159 6.73 -16.33 1.53
N VAL A 160 7.39 -16.73 2.62
CA VAL A 160 8.74 -16.25 2.88
C VAL A 160 9.56 -16.79 1.72
N ALA A 161 10.18 -15.90 0.94
CA ALA A 161 11.18 -16.33 -0.03
C ALA A 161 12.37 -16.89 0.75
N THR A 162 12.32 -18.18 1.07
CA THR A 162 13.50 -18.93 1.45
C THR A 162 14.43 -18.86 0.25
N SER A 163 15.58 -18.20 0.43
CA SER A 163 16.69 -18.32 -0.51
C SER A 163 16.96 -19.81 -0.70
N ALA A 164 16.64 -20.34 -1.89
CA ALA A 164 17.01 -21.69 -2.26
C ALA A 164 18.54 -21.78 -2.15
N LEU A 165 19.04 -22.47 -1.13
CA LEU A 165 20.41 -22.95 -1.13
C LEU A 165 20.49 -23.96 -2.28
N PRO A 166 21.47 -23.87 -3.19
CA PRO A 166 21.69 -24.93 -4.15
C PRO A 166 22.13 -26.18 -3.38
N ASP A 167 21.34 -27.26 -3.50
CA ASP A 167 21.76 -28.59 -3.08
C ASP A 167 23.05 -28.94 -3.83
N LEU A 168 24.17 -28.89 -3.11
CA LEU A 168 25.39 -29.56 -3.49
C LEU A 168 25.15 -31.06 -3.25
N ILE A 169 24.86 -31.79 -4.31
CA ILE A 169 25.03 -33.24 -4.32
C ILE A 169 26.42 -33.49 -4.93
N ASP A 170 27.37 -33.73 -4.03
CA ASP A 170 28.59 -34.49 -4.29
C ASP A 170 28.29 -35.99 -4.14
N GLU A 171 29.09 -36.80 -4.86
CA GLU A 171 29.05 -38.27 -5.11
C GLU A 171 28.12 -38.81 -6.21
#